data_AF-A0A0M3KJ78-F1
#
_entry.id   AF-A0A0M3KJ78-F1
#
_cell.length_a   1.000
_cell.length_b   1.000
_cell.length_c   1.000
_cell.angle_alpha   90.00
_cell.angle_beta   90.00
_cell.angle_gamma   90.00
#
_symmetry.space_group_name_H-M   'P 1'
#
loop_
_entity.id
_entity.type
_entity.pdbx_description
1 polymer ?
#
loop_
_entity_poly.entity_id
_entity_poly.type
_entity_poly.pdbx_seq_one_letter_code
_entity_poly.pdbx_strand_id
1 'polypeptide(L)'
;MNVIGKLKSSSALNRLSFQSELEIIDSTSQGLSIDDAAHLLARFALLADVFIFASGINFGDLEQEKNMPSGGILRQTLRLVSTISVRNILACRMQRGDMHRADSYRDAKQLERAKNIALFVQGALEKKSETVMDPDRLLQEVDLQRLKGIVYRDM
;
A
#
# COMPACT_ATOMS: atom_id res chain seq x y z
N MET A 1 -6.14 37.77 37.40
CA MET A 1 -4.71 37.40 37.38
C MET A 1 -4.59 35.90 37.11
N ASN A 2 -3.83 35.54 36.08
CA ASN A 2 -3.30 34.21 35.68
C ASN A 2 -4.29 33.04 35.51
N VAL A 3 -4.59 32.60 34.28
CA VAL A 3 -3.74 31.87 33.29
C VAL A 3 -3.29 30.51 33.84
N ILE A 4 -3.83 29.43 33.25
CA ILE A 4 -3.12 28.29 32.61
C ILE A 4 -4.19 27.25 32.25
N GLY A 5 -4.49 27.15 30.96
CA GLY A 5 -5.11 25.97 30.39
C GLY A 5 -4.10 24.82 30.38
N LYS A 6 -4.52 23.62 30.77
CA LYS A 6 -3.80 22.39 30.47
C LYS A 6 -4.79 21.26 30.18
N LEU A 7 -4.88 20.93 28.90
CA LEU A 7 -4.81 19.57 28.37
C LEU A 7 -5.91 18.59 28.82
N LYS A 8 -7.09 18.71 28.21
CA LYS A 8 -7.93 17.56 27.88
C LYS A 8 -7.92 17.33 26.37
N SER A 9 -6.77 16.89 25.85
CA SER A 9 -6.70 16.29 24.52
C SER A 9 -5.47 15.40 24.44
N SER A 10 -5.60 14.16 24.92
CA SER A 10 -4.56 13.14 24.69
C SER A 10 -5.15 11.73 24.75
N SER A 11 -6.34 11.52 24.18
CA SER A 11 -6.93 10.18 24.06
C SER A 11 -7.46 9.85 22.66
N ALA A 12 -7.26 10.72 21.67
CA ALA A 12 -7.76 10.53 20.31
C ALA A 12 -6.69 10.04 19.29
N LEU A 13 -5.40 10.00 19.64
CA LEU A 13 -4.33 9.73 18.66
C LEU A 13 -3.67 8.35 18.73
N ASN A 14 -4.07 7.44 19.63
CA ASN A 14 -3.39 6.15 19.77
C ASN A 14 -4.27 4.90 19.55
N ARG A 15 -5.33 5.04 18.75
CA ARG A 15 -6.15 3.91 18.31
C ARG A 15 -6.49 3.96 16.82
N LEU A 16 -5.49 4.19 15.99
CA LEU A 16 -5.47 3.54 14.67
C LEU A 16 -5.03 2.09 14.87
N SER A 17 -5.77 1.37 15.71
CA SER A 17 -5.80 -0.09 15.71
C SER A 17 -6.48 -0.46 14.40
N PHE A 18 -5.72 -0.48 13.31
CA PHE A 18 -6.09 -1.17 12.10
C PHE A 18 -6.11 -2.68 12.40
N GLN A 19 -7.11 -3.14 13.16
CA GLN A 19 -7.66 -4.49 13.06
C GLN A 19 -8.43 -4.59 11.74
N SER A 20 -7.79 -4.21 10.64
CA SER A 20 -8.27 -4.55 9.32
C SER A 20 -7.83 -5.99 9.11
N GLU A 21 -8.77 -6.93 9.11
CA GLU A 21 -8.56 -8.30 8.66
C GLU A 21 -8.20 -8.28 7.16
N LEU A 22 -6.98 -7.88 6.84
CA LEU A 22 -6.40 -7.98 5.50
C LEU A 22 -6.07 -9.45 5.26
N GLU A 23 -6.99 -10.15 4.61
CA GLU A 23 -6.82 -11.53 4.18
C GLU A 23 -6.33 -11.54 2.73
N ILE A 24 -5.10 -12.01 2.50
CA ILE A 24 -4.59 -12.29 1.15
C ILE A 24 -4.99 -13.71 0.81
N ILE A 25 -6.04 -13.84 0.01
CA ILE A 25 -6.57 -15.11 -0.49
C ILE A 25 -5.99 -15.33 -1.88
N ASP A 26 -5.42 -16.52 -2.13
CA ASP A 26 -5.17 -17.00 -3.48
C ASP A 26 -6.51 -17.38 -4.13
N SER A 27 -7.22 -16.37 -4.61
CA SER A 27 -8.48 -16.53 -5.33
C SER A 27 -8.25 -16.95 -6.78
N THR A 28 -7.01 -17.04 -7.23
CA THR A 28 -6.66 -17.36 -8.59
C THR A 28 -6.56 -18.86 -8.77
N SER A 29 -7.64 -19.48 -9.24
CA SER A 29 -7.64 -20.82 -9.84
C SER A 29 -6.75 -20.93 -11.12
N GLN A 30 -5.82 -19.99 -11.33
CA GLN A 30 -4.94 -19.86 -12.50
C GLN A 30 -3.48 -20.29 -12.24
N GLY A 31 -3.13 -20.81 -11.06
CA GLY A 31 -1.81 -21.40 -10.82
C GLY A 31 -0.65 -20.39 -10.77
N LEU A 32 -0.95 -19.09 -10.65
CA LEU A 32 0.05 -18.05 -10.41
C LEU A 32 0.29 -17.95 -8.90
N SER A 33 1.54 -18.12 -8.47
CA SER A 33 1.85 -18.03 -7.05
C SER A 33 1.71 -16.59 -6.53
N ILE A 34 1.46 -16.44 -5.22
CA ILE A 34 1.38 -15.12 -4.57
C ILE A 34 2.66 -14.31 -4.78
N ASP A 35 3.83 -14.97 -4.76
CA ASP A 35 5.12 -14.31 -4.98
C ASP A 35 5.26 -13.81 -6.43
N ASP A 36 4.90 -14.62 -7.42
CA ASP A 36 4.91 -14.20 -8.83
C ASP A 36 3.93 -13.04 -9.08
N ALA A 37 2.73 -13.11 -8.50
CA ALA A 37 1.75 -12.03 -8.57
C ALA A 37 2.29 -10.74 -7.94
N ALA A 38 2.96 -10.83 -6.79
CA ALA A 38 3.58 -9.69 -6.13
C ALA A 38 4.72 -9.08 -6.96
N HIS A 39 5.51 -9.91 -7.65
CA HIS A 39 6.54 -9.48 -8.59
C HIS A 39 5.95 -8.75 -9.79
N LEU A 40 4.90 -9.28 -10.41
CA LEU A 40 4.19 -8.64 -11.52
C LEU A 40 3.58 -7.30 -11.10
N LEU A 41 2.97 -7.25 -9.91
CA LEU A 41 2.42 -6.02 -9.35
C LEU A 41 3.50 -4.93 -9.19
N ALA A 42 4.67 -5.29 -8.66
CA ALA A 42 5.78 -4.35 -8.50
C ALA A 42 6.31 -3.85 -9.86
N ARG A 43 6.39 -4.72 -10.86
CA ARG A 43 6.75 -4.32 -12.23
C ARG A 43 5.71 -3.38 -12.84
N PHE A 44 4.42 -3.67 -12.63
CA PHE A 44 3.33 -2.83 -13.11
C PHE A 44 3.36 -1.44 -12.45
N ALA A 45 3.68 -1.36 -11.15
CA ALA A 45 3.88 -0.09 -10.46
C ALA A 45 5.01 0.75 -11.06
N LEU A 46 6.14 0.14 -11.44
CA LEU A 46 7.23 0.85 -12.11
C LEU A 46 6.83 1.34 -13.52
N LEU A 47 6.09 0.53 -14.26
CA LEU A 47 5.57 0.96 -15.57
C LEU A 47 4.58 2.11 -15.39
N ALA A 48 3.67 2.03 -14.43
CA ALA A 48 2.76 3.12 -14.10
C ALA A 48 3.52 4.38 -13.67
N ASP A 49 4.59 4.27 -12.88
CA ASP A 49 5.46 5.38 -12.52
C ASP A 49 5.97 6.13 -13.77
N VAL A 50 6.46 5.41 -14.78
CA VAL A 50 6.93 6.01 -16.04
C VAL A 50 5.77 6.54 -16.89
N PHE A 51 4.71 5.76 -17.05
CA PHE A 51 3.61 6.07 -17.96
C PHE A 51 2.63 7.12 -17.45
N ILE A 52 2.51 7.31 -16.14
CA ILE A 52 1.52 8.20 -15.53
C ILE A 52 2.19 9.43 -14.94
N PHE A 53 3.26 9.23 -14.16
CA PHE A 53 3.85 10.31 -13.41
C PHE A 53 4.87 11.10 -14.23
N ALA A 54 5.62 10.43 -15.12
CA ALA A 54 6.59 11.11 -15.97
C ALA A 54 6.02 11.65 -17.29
N SER A 55 4.99 10.99 -17.87
CA SER A 55 4.48 11.32 -19.21
C SER A 55 3.63 12.60 -19.26
N GLY A 56 3.05 13.04 -18.14
CA GLY A 56 2.19 14.22 -18.12
C GLY A 56 0.80 14.04 -18.73
N ILE A 57 0.42 12.83 -19.15
CA ILE A 57 -0.82 12.59 -19.92
C ILE A 57 -2.05 12.89 -19.06
N ASN A 58 -3.03 13.60 -19.63
CA ASN A 58 -4.36 13.79 -19.04
C ASN A 58 -5.17 12.50 -19.20
N PHE A 59 -5.67 11.92 -18.11
CA PHE A 59 -6.41 10.68 -18.21
C PHE A 59 -7.76 10.86 -18.88
N GLY A 60 -8.42 12.01 -18.70
CA GLY A 60 -9.70 12.30 -19.35
C GLY A 60 -9.62 12.19 -20.87
N ASP A 61 -8.56 12.75 -21.47
CA ASP A 61 -8.33 12.67 -22.93
C ASP A 61 -8.06 11.23 -23.37
N LEU A 62 -7.22 10.51 -22.63
CA LEU A 62 -6.88 9.12 -22.93
C LEU A 62 -8.08 8.18 -22.76
N GLU A 63 -8.91 8.42 -21.75
CA GLU A 63 -10.14 7.69 -21.49
C GLU A 63 -11.14 7.87 -22.61
N GLN A 64 -11.31 9.11 -23.09
CA GLN A 64 -12.18 9.39 -24.24
C GLN A 64 -11.66 8.72 -25.51
N GLU A 65 -10.35 8.81 -25.81
CA GLU A 65 -9.76 8.21 -27.01
C GLU A 65 -9.94 6.69 -27.05
N LYS A 66 -9.85 6.04 -25.88
CA LYS A 66 -9.95 4.57 -25.76
C LYS A 66 -11.34 4.08 -25.36
N ASN A 67 -12.34 4.96 -25.33
CA ASN A 67 -13.70 4.63 -24.86
C ASN A 67 -13.71 3.96 -23.47
N MET A 68 -12.81 4.38 -22.59
CA MET A 68 -12.81 3.95 -21.19
C MET A 68 -13.80 4.78 -20.36
N PRO A 69 -14.41 4.18 -19.33
CA PRO A 69 -15.28 4.91 -18.43
C PRO A 69 -14.49 5.98 -17.66
N SER A 70 -15.09 7.16 -17.50
CA SER A 70 -14.48 8.30 -16.83
C SER A 70 -13.94 7.94 -15.43
N GLY A 71 -12.71 8.38 -15.16
CA GLY A 71 -11.93 8.11 -13.95
C GLY A 71 -11.52 6.64 -13.79
N GLY A 72 -11.65 5.82 -14.84
CA GLY A 72 -11.25 4.41 -14.83
C GLY A 72 -9.74 4.25 -14.59
N ILE A 73 -8.93 5.05 -15.29
CA ILE A 73 -7.48 5.07 -15.13
C ILE A 73 -7.12 5.62 -13.76
N LEU A 74 -7.74 6.73 -13.33
CA LEU A 74 -7.51 7.32 -12.00
C LEU A 74 -7.77 6.29 -10.90
N ARG A 75 -8.93 5.64 -10.90
CA ARG A 75 -9.29 4.62 -9.90
C ARG A 75 -8.30 3.46 -9.89
N GLN A 76 -7.87 2.99 -11.07
CA GLN A 76 -6.90 1.90 -11.14
C GLN A 76 -5.53 2.32 -10.61
N THR A 77 -5.11 3.56 -10.89
CA THR A 77 -3.86 4.12 -10.39
C THR A 77 -3.87 4.27 -8.88
N LEU A 78 -4.96 4.82 -8.32
CA LEU A 78 -5.14 4.93 -6.86
C LEU A 78 -5.10 3.56 -6.17
N ARG A 79 -5.75 2.54 -6.76
CA ARG A 79 -5.68 1.16 -6.27
C ARG A 79 -4.26 0.63 -6.27
N LEU A 80 -3.55 0.79 -7.40
CA LEU A 80 -2.17 0.33 -7.53
C LEU A 80 -1.24 0.96 -6.49
N VAL A 81 -1.26 2.29 -6.36
CA VAL A 81 -0.44 2.99 -5.35
C VAL A 81 -0.79 2.49 -3.95
N SER A 82 -2.07 2.40 -3.61
CA SER A 82 -2.52 1.92 -2.30
C SER A 82 -2.02 0.49 -2.02
N THR A 83 -2.09 -0.41 -2.99
CA THR A 83 -1.63 -1.80 -2.83
C THR A 83 -0.11 -1.87 -2.62
N ILE A 84 0.67 -1.09 -3.36
CA ILE A 84 2.14 -1.03 -3.19
C ILE A 84 2.51 -0.44 -1.82
N SER A 85 1.82 0.63 -1.39
CA SER A 85 2.04 1.21 -0.06
C SER A 85 1.77 0.21 1.06
N VAL A 86 0.65 -0.53 0.98
CA VAL A 86 0.34 -1.60 1.94
C VAL A 86 1.40 -2.69 1.92
N ARG A 87 1.85 -3.13 0.74
CA ARG A 87 2.93 -4.13 0.61
C ARG A 87 4.21 -3.67 1.31
N ASN A 88 4.62 -2.41 1.10
CA ASN A 88 5.82 -1.84 1.70
C ASN A 88 5.75 -1.78 3.23
N ILE A 89 4.58 -1.43 3.79
CA ILE A 89 4.39 -1.40 5.24
C ILE A 89 4.41 -2.79 5.83
N LEU A 90 3.73 -3.75 5.19
CA LEU A 90 3.74 -5.14 5.63
C LEU A 90 5.18 -5.69 5.63
N ALA A 91 5.98 -5.37 4.60
CA ALA A 91 7.41 -5.68 4.56
C ALA A 91 8.16 -5.06 5.76
N CYS A 92 7.97 -3.76 6.02
CA CYS A 92 8.62 -3.07 7.15
C CYS A 92 8.23 -3.69 8.51
N ARG A 93 6.96 -4.01 8.72
CA ARG A 93 6.45 -4.65 9.94
C ARG A 93 7.00 -6.07 10.11
N MET A 94 7.15 -6.81 9.01
CA MET A 94 7.74 -8.15 9.04
C MET A 94 9.24 -8.08 9.38
N GLN A 95 9.97 -7.10 8.84
CA GLN A 95 11.39 -6.86 9.15
C GLN A 95 11.61 -6.45 10.62
N ARG A 96 10.66 -5.72 11.22
CA ARG A 96 10.68 -5.33 12.64
C ARG A 96 10.35 -6.48 13.59
N GLY A 97 9.92 -7.64 13.08
CA GLY A 97 9.50 -8.78 13.90
C GLY A 97 8.12 -8.60 14.55
N ASP A 98 7.38 -7.55 14.22
CA ASP A 98 6.04 -7.29 14.77
C ASP A 98 5.03 -8.38 14.41
N MET A 99 5.26 -9.08 13.28
CA MET A 99 4.43 -10.21 12.83
C MET A 99 4.82 -11.55 13.46
N HIS A 100 6.02 -11.68 14.04
CA HIS A 100 6.51 -12.91 14.69
C HIS A 100 6.19 -12.98 16.19
N ARG A 101 5.81 -11.87 16.82
CA ARG A 101 5.55 -11.78 18.27
C ARG A 101 4.27 -12.48 18.76
N ALA A 102 3.54 -13.19 17.89
CA ALA A 102 2.26 -13.82 18.20
C ALA A 102 2.28 -15.37 18.12
N ASP A 103 3.47 -16.00 18.18
CA ASP A 103 3.64 -17.43 17.87
C ASP A 103 3.10 -18.42 18.93
N SER A 104 2.58 -17.97 20.08
CA SER A 104 2.13 -18.91 21.13
C SER A 104 0.69 -19.45 21.00
N TYR A 105 -0.20 -18.86 20.17
CA TYR A 105 -1.60 -19.32 20.04
C TYR A 105 -2.22 -18.96 18.67
N ARG A 106 -1.70 -19.51 17.56
CA ARG A 106 -2.28 -19.27 16.22
C ARG A 106 -3.01 -20.50 15.69
N ASP A 107 -4.29 -20.32 15.36
CA ASP A 107 -5.07 -21.31 14.63
C ASP A 107 -4.54 -21.51 13.20
N ALA A 108 -4.80 -22.66 12.57
CA ALA A 108 -4.29 -23.02 11.24
C ALA A 108 -4.59 -21.96 10.17
N LYS A 109 -5.78 -21.34 10.25
CA LYS A 109 -6.17 -20.23 9.37
C LYS A 109 -5.28 -19.00 9.54
N GLN A 110 -4.88 -18.69 10.77
CA GLN A 110 -4.01 -17.55 11.05
C GLN A 110 -2.58 -17.79 10.56
N LEU A 111 -2.09 -19.03 10.65
CA LEU A 111 -0.77 -19.40 10.12
C LEU A 111 -0.72 -19.27 8.59
N GLU A 112 -1.75 -19.75 7.88
CA GLU A 112 -1.84 -19.63 6.43
C GLU A 112 -1.90 -18.16 5.98
N ARG A 113 -2.66 -17.32 6.71
CA ARG A 113 -2.67 -15.87 6.48
C ARG A 113 -1.28 -15.23 6.60
N ALA A 114 -0.51 -15.59 7.64
CA ALA A 114 0.86 -15.07 7.78
C ALA A 114 1.78 -15.53 6.65
N LYS A 115 1.65 -16.78 6.23
CA LYS A 115 2.43 -17.33 5.11
C LYS A 115 2.14 -16.59 3.80
N ASN A 116 0.87 -16.32 3.51
CA ASN A 116 0.46 -15.56 2.32
C ASN A 116 0.98 -14.12 2.36
N ILE A 117 0.93 -13.47 3.52
CA ILE A 117 1.52 -12.14 3.72
C ILE A 117 3.03 -12.19 3.49
N ALA A 118 3.72 -13.20 4.01
CA ALA A 118 5.16 -13.36 3.84
C ALA A 118 5.56 -13.52 2.37
N LEU A 119 4.85 -14.36 1.62
CA LEU A 119 5.04 -14.52 0.17
C LEU A 119 4.77 -13.21 -0.58
N PHE A 120 3.71 -12.48 -0.22
CA PHE A 120 3.36 -11.23 -0.88
C PHE A 120 4.43 -10.14 -0.71
N VAL A 121 5.10 -10.09 0.45
CA VAL A 121 6.11 -9.05 0.74
C VAL A 121 7.55 -9.48 0.49
N GLN A 122 7.80 -10.76 0.16
CA GLN A 122 9.14 -11.33 0.03
C GLN A 122 10.06 -10.50 -0.89
N GLY A 123 9.65 -10.26 -2.14
CA GLY A 123 10.45 -9.44 -3.06
C GLY A 123 10.59 -7.96 -2.67
N ALA A 124 9.79 -7.44 -1.72
CA ALA A 124 9.98 -6.11 -1.15
C ALA A 124 11.01 -6.09 -0.01
N LEU A 125 11.25 -7.23 0.66
CA LEU A 125 12.28 -7.37 1.69
C LEU A 125 13.69 -7.50 1.10
N GLU A 126 13.82 -8.20 -0.03
CA GLU A 126 15.10 -8.42 -0.71
C GLU A 126 15.70 -7.12 -1.24
N LYS A 127 14.84 -6.22 -1.72
CA LYS A 127 15.20 -4.83 -1.99
C LYS A 127 15.17 -4.07 -0.67
N LYS A 128 16.26 -4.17 0.11
CA LYS A 128 16.49 -3.39 1.34
C LYS A 128 15.89 -1.99 1.14
N SER A 129 14.79 -1.72 1.83
CA SER A 129 13.92 -0.58 1.54
C SER A 129 14.59 0.71 2.00
N GLU A 130 15.63 1.15 1.28
CA GLU A 130 16.32 2.41 1.51
C GLU A 130 15.41 3.62 1.23
N THR A 131 14.22 3.38 0.66
CA THR A 131 13.24 4.39 0.28
C THR A 131 12.15 4.66 1.33
N VAL A 132 11.97 3.79 2.33
CA VAL A 132 10.96 4.02 3.39
C VAL A 132 11.62 4.82 4.51
N MET A 133 11.40 6.14 4.49
CA MET A 133 11.92 7.05 5.49
C MET A 133 11.15 6.99 6.82
N ASP A 134 9.83 6.83 6.75
CA ASP A 134 8.96 6.71 7.92
C ASP A 134 8.06 5.47 7.80
N PRO A 135 8.47 4.32 8.35
CA PRO A 135 7.71 3.07 8.30
C PRO A 135 6.42 3.08 9.15
N ASP A 136 6.17 4.10 9.97
CA ASP A 136 4.92 4.24 10.73
C ASP A 136 3.84 4.98 9.91
N ARG A 137 4.21 5.54 8.74
CA ARG A 137 3.27 6.18 7.82
C ARG A 137 2.87 5.26 6.68
N LEU A 138 1.57 5.30 6.35
CA LEU A 138 1.03 4.52 5.22
C LEU A 138 1.59 4.97 3.87
N LEU A 139 1.81 6.28 3.71
CA LEU A 139 2.32 6.90 2.49
C LEU A 139 3.54 7.74 2.85
N GLN A 140 4.61 7.61 2.06
CA GLN A 140 5.74 8.52 2.16
C GLN A 140 5.36 9.88 1.56
N GLU A 141 6.15 10.91 1.87
CA GLU A 141 5.92 12.24 1.31
C GLU A 141 5.98 12.24 -0.23
N VAL A 142 6.88 11.43 -0.81
CA VAL A 142 6.98 11.22 -2.25
C VAL A 142 5.68 10.62 -2.82
N ASP A 143 5.08 9.64 -2.13
CA ASP A 143 3.82 9.02 -2.55
C ASP A 143 2.68 10.04 -2.48
N LEU A 144 2.65 10.89 -1.46
CA LEU A 144 1.66 11.96 -1.31
C LEU A 144 1.78 13.02 -2.40
N GLN A 145 3.00 13.44 -2.74
CA GLN A 145 3.25 14.39 -3.83
C GLN A 145 2.80 13.82 -5.17
N ARG A 146 3.13 12.54 -5.43
CA ARG A 146 2.69 11.78 -6.58
C ARG A 146 1.15 11.72 -6.69
N LEU A 147 0.48 11.32 -5.61
CA LEU A 147 -0.98 11.24 -5.55
C LEU A 147 -1.65 12.60 -5.77
N LYS A 148 -1.14 13.66 -5.13
CA LYS A 148 -1.62 15.03 -5.36
C LYS A 148 -1.47 15.40 -6.83
N GLY A 149 -0.29 15.16 -7.42
CA GLY A 149 -0.02 15.46 -8.82
C GLY A 149 -0.99 14.77 -9.79
N ILE A 150 -1.38 13.52 -9.51
CA ILE A 150 -2.39 12.83 -10.32
C ILE A 150 -3.78 13.45 -10.11
N VAL A 151 -4.23 13.53 -8.85
CA VAL A 151 -5.61 13.94 -8.55
C VAL A 151 -5.88 15.36 -9.04
N TYR A 152 -4.93 16.28 -8.90
CA TYR A 152 -5.08 17.65 -9.41
C TYR A 152 -4.98 17.76 -10.93
N ARG A 153 -4.30 16.82 -11.60
CA ARG A 153 -4.24 16.81 -13.07
C ARG A 153 -5.51 16.26 -13.70
N ASP A 154 -6.21 15.38 -12.98
CA ASP A 154 -7.41 14.70 -13.46
C ASP A 154 -8.74 15.41 -13.06
N MET A 155 -8.69 16.37 -12.13
CA MET A 155 -9.81 17.28 -11.82
C MET A 155 -9.87 18.45 -12.79
#